data_AF-A0A3M1DU44-F1
#
_entry.id   AF-A0A3M1DU44-F1
#
_cell.length_a   1.000
_cell.length_b   1.000
_cell.length_c   1.000
_cell.angle_alpha   90.00
_cell.angle_beta   90.00
_cell.angle_gamma   90.00
#
_symmetry.space_group_name_H-M   'P 1'
#
loop_
_entity.id
_entity.type
_entity.pdbx_description
1 polymer ?
#
loop_
_entity_poly.entity_id
_entity_poly.type
_entity_poly.pdbx_seq_one_letter_code
_entity_poly.pdbx_strand_id
1 'polypeptide(L)'
;MRRCYLVCYDIRDPKRLRRTHKLMKAYGEPWQYSIFYCTLKPIDRVRLENDLRDVVNLKVDQVLIVDLGADEETAREAVTTLGPSLPDQESGFVVI
;
A
#
# COMPACT_ATOMS: atom_id res chain seq x y z
N MET A 1 0.81 17.57 -8.01
CA MET A 1 1.95 16.66 -8.24
C MET A 1 1.72 15.38 -7.45
N ARG A 2 2.13 14.21 -7.97
CA ARG A 2 2.03 12.94 -7.24
C ARG A 2 3.26 12.78 -6.34
N ARG A 3 3.11 11.97 -5.28
CA ARG A 3 4.20 11.55 -4.39
C ARG A 3 4.16 10.04 -4.21
N CYS A 4 5.33 9.45 -3.99
CA CYS A 4 5.54 8.04 -3.81
C CYS A 4 5.49 7.72 -2.32
N TYR A 5 4.76 6.68 -1.96
CA TYR A 5 4.61 6.24 -0.58
C TYR A 5 4.82 4.75 -0.45
N LEU A 6 5.48 4.35 0.64
CA LEU A 6 5.45 2.97 1.12
C LEU A 6 4.39 2.86 2.22
N VAL A 7 3.42 1.98 2.03
CA VAL A 7 2.36 1.71 3.00
C VAL A 7 2.56 0.31 3.55
N CYS A 8 2.93 0.22 4.83
CA CYS A 8 3.15 -1.03 5.53
C CYS A 8 2.05 -1.23 6.55
N TYR A 9 1.55 -2.45 6.72
CA TYR A 9 0.55 -2.74 7.74
C TYR A 9 0.86 -4.00 8.54
N ASP A 10 0.57 -3.95 9.83
CA ASP A 10 0.59 -5.11 10.73
C ASP A 10 -0.83 -5.28 11.30
N ILE A 11 -1.54 -6.31 10.82
CA ILE A 11 -2.97 -6.52 11.10
C ILE A 11 -3.15 -7.89 11.73
N ARG A 12 -3.70 -7.90 12.94
CA ARG A 12 -3.80 -9.12 13.76
C ARG A 12 -4.94 -10.04 13.37
N ASP A 13 -6.00 -9.48 12.78
CA ASP A 13 -7.19 -10.25 12.39
C ASP A 13 -7.16 -10.62 10.90
N PRO A 14 -7.26 -11.93 10.56
CA PRO A 14 -7.23 -12.37 9.16
C PRO A 14 -8.37 -11.81 8.28
N LYS A 15 -9.54 -11.49 8.84
CA LYS A 15 -10.65 -10.91 8.06
C LYS A 15 -10.35 -9.45 7.72
N ARG A 16 -9.89 -8.64 8.68
CA ARG A 16 -9.45 -7.25 8.44
C ARG A 16 -8.23 -7.19 7.53
N LEU A 17 -7.31 -8.14 7.66
CA LEU A 17 -6.14 -8.24 6.78
C LEU A 17 -6.56 -8.43 5.31
N ARG A 18 -7.47 -9.38 5.02
CA ARG A 18 -8.01 -9.57 3.68
C ARG A 18 -8.73 -8.33 3.14
N ARG A 19 -9.52 -7.65 3.99
CA ARG A 19 -10.20 -6.40 3.62
C ARG A 19 -9.20 -5.29 3.30
N THR A 20 -8.17 -5.14 4.12
CA THR A 20 -7.14 -4.11 3.95
C THR A 20 -6.32 -4.38 2.70
N HIS A 21 -5.87 -5.61 2.48
CA HIS A 21 -5.15 -5.98 1.26
C HIS A 21 -6.01 -5.74 0.00
N LYS A 22 -7.32 -6.02 0.05
CA LYS A 22 -8.23 -5.71 -1.06
C LYS A 22 -8.35 -4.20 -1.29
N LEU A 23 -8.47 -3.42 -0.22
CA LEU A 23 -8.51 -1.95 -0.29
C LEU A 23 -7.23 -1.39 -0.91
N MET A 24 -6.06 -1.84 -0.45
CA MET A 24 -4.76 -1.33 -0.88
C MET A 24 -4.49 -1.53 -2.37
N LYS A 25 -5.04 -2.59 -2.98
CA LYS A 25 -4.99 -2.81 -4.44
C LYS A 25 -5.63 -1.68 -5.26
N ALA A 26 -6.51 -0.86 -4.69
CA ALA A 26 -7.08 0.31 -5.37
C ALA A 26 -6.13 1.53 -5.36
N TYR A 27 -5.12 1.54 -4.49
CA TYR A 27 -4.24 2.68 -4.25
C TYR A 27 -2.80 2.47 -4.72
N GLY A 28 -2.37 1.22 -4.90
CA GLY A 28 -1.02 0.92 -5.32
C GLY A 28 -0.78 -0.55 -5.61
N GLU A 29 0.48 -0.88 -5.80
CA GLU A 29 0.94 -2.22 -6.12
C GLU A 29 1.50 -2.92 -4.88
N PRO A 30 1.21 -4.23 -4.69
CA PRO A 30 1.80 -5.00 -3.62
C PRO A 30 3.28 -5.27 -3.91
N TRP A 31 4.15 -4.92 -2.97
CA TRP A 31 5.58 -5.26 -3.02
C TRP A 31 5.93 -6.42 -2.09
N GLN A 32 5.20 -6.55 -0.98
CA GLN A 32 5.21 -7.72 -0.11
C GLN A 32 3.79 -8.01 0.36
N TYR A 33 3.61 -9.10 1.11
CA TYR A 33 2.30 -9.49 1.68
C TYR A 33 1.62 -8.35 2.47
N SER A 34 2.43 -7.54 3.17
CA SER A 34 1.96 -6.43 3.99
C SER A 34 2.56 -5.08 3.65
N ILE A 35 3.10 -4.94 2.44
CA ILE A 35 3.75 -3.71 1.98
C ILE A 35 3.27 -3.36 0.58
N PHE A 36 2.79 -2.13 0.42
CA PHE A 36 2.33 -1.57 -0.84
C PHE A 36 3.13 -0.33 -1.22
N TYR A 37 3.44 -0.21 -2.50
CA TYR A 37 3.98 1.01 -3.09
C TYR A 37 2.86 1.79 -3.78
N CYS A 38 2.72 3.07 -3.45
CA CYS A 38 1.62 3.90 -3.91
C CYS A 38 2.13 5.21 -4.51
N THR A 39 1.71 5.55 -5.73
CA THR A 39 1.97 6.85 -6.36
C THR A 39 0.71 7.72 -6.33
N LEU A 40 0.58 8.55 -5.30
CA LEU A 40 -0.69 9.21 -4.93
C LEU A 40 -0.65 10.73 -5.16
N LYS A 41 -1.78 11.31 -5.57
CA LYS A 41 -2.00 12.76 -5.42
C LYS A 41 -2.30 13.09 -3.94
N PRO A 42 -2.18 14.35 -3.49
CA PRO A 42 -2.51 14.74 -2.13
C PRO A 42 -3.92 14.35 -1.70
N ILE A 43 -4.92 14.48 -2.59
CA ILE A 43 -6.30 14.08 -2.29
C ILE A 43 -6.44 12.55 -2.16
N ASP A 44 -5.73 11.78 -2.98
CA ASP A 44 -5.77 10.31 -2.92
C ASP A 44 -5.07 9.80 -1.66
N ARG A 45 -4.03 10.50 -1.19
CA ARG A 45 -3.37 10.23 0.09
C ARG A 45 -4.33 10.39 1.27
N VAL A 46 -5.14 11.45 1.28
CA VAL A 46 -6.17 11.68 2.31
C VAL A 46 -7.27 10.62 2.26
N ARG A 47 -7.74 10.28 1.05
CA ARG A 47 -8.74 9.21 0.85
C ARG A 47 -8.25 7.86 1.35
N LEU A 48 -7.01 7.49 1.01
CA LEU A 48 -6.36 6.29 1.51
C LEU A 48 -6.36 6.22 3.04
N GLU A 49 -6.01 7.31 3.74
CA GLU A 49 -6.03 7.31 5.21
C GLU A 49 -7.42 7.08 5.79
N ASN A 50 -8.42 7.75 5.21
CA ASN A 50 -9.80 7.63 5.68
C ASN A 50 -10.32 6.20 5.47
N ASP A 51 -10.11 5.63 4.29
CA ASP A 51 -10.54 4.27 3.99
C ASP A 51 -9.82 3.24 4.90
N LEU A 52 -8.53 3.46 5.19
CA LEU A 52 -7.79 2.61 6.13
C LEU A 52 -8.34 2.72 7.56
N ARG A 53 -8.70 3.93 8.02
CA ARG A 53 -9.32 4.15 9.35
C ARG A 53 -10.66 3.40 9.48
N ASP A 54 -11.39 3.22 8.38
CA ASP A 54 -12.68 2.52 8.37
C ASP A 54 -12.54 0.99 8.36
N VAL A 55 -11.41 0.46 7.87
CA VAL A 55 -11.18 -0.99 7.71
C VAL A 55 -10.35 -1.58 8.84
N VAL A 56 -9.37 -0.83 9.35
CA VAL A 56 -8.37 -1.28 10.32
C VAL A 56 -8.84 -0.98 11.75
N ASN A 57 -8.54 -1.88 12.70
CA ASN A 57 -8.78 -1.59 14.12
C ASN A 57 -7.52 -1.00 14.75
N LEU A 58 -7.44 0.33 14.77
CA LEU A 58 -6.28 1.08 15.28
C LEU A 58 -5.95 0.84 16.77
N LYS A 59 -6.79 0.12 17.52
CA LYS A 59 -6.45 -0.30 18.90
C LYS A 59 -5.48 -1.47 18.94
N VAL A 60 -5.39 -2.25 17.88
CA VAL A 60 -4.65 -3.53 17.86
C VAL A 60 -3.84 -3.75 16.58
N ASP A 61 -4.17 -3.05 15.51
CA ASP A 61 -3.49 -3.08 14.23
C ASP A 61 -2.67 -1.79 14.05
N GLN A 62 -1.67 -1.83 13.18
CA GLN A 62 -0.83 -0.68 12.85
C GLN A 62 -0.72 -0.50 11.34
N VAL A 63 -0.70 0.75 10.89
CA VAL A 63 -0.33 1.12 9.53
C VAL A 63 0.77 2.19 9.60
N LEU A 64 1.85 1.98 8.86
CA LEU A 64 2.94 2.94 8.66
C LEU A 64 2.85 3.46 7.22
N ILE A 65 2.98 4.77 7.05
CA ILE A 65 3.02 5.39 5.73
C ILE A 65 4.26 6.26 5.63
N VAL A 66 5.17 5.86 4.75
CA VAL A 66 6.47 6.49 4.54
C VAL A 66 6.41 7.27 3.24
N ASP A 67 6.77 8.55 3.28
CA ASP A 67 6.88 9.40 2.08
C ASP A 67 8.27 9.23 1.47
N LEU A 68 8.32 8.77 0.22
CA LEU A 68 9.55 8.54 -0.54
C LEU A 68 9.91 9.70 -1.48
N GLY A 69 9.14 10.80 -1.44
CA GLY A 69 9.34 11.96 -2.29
C GLY A 69 8.47 11.95 -3.53
N ALA A 70 8.81 12.81 -4.49
CA ALA A 70 8.03 12.99 -5.72
C ALA A 70 8.66 12.36 -6.96
N ASP A 71 9.91 11.91 -6.86
CA ASP A 71 10.64 11.24 -7.93
C ASP A 71 10.44 9.73 -7.81
N GLU A 72 9.76 9.14 -8.80
CA GLU A 72 9.40 7.72 -8.76
C GLU A 72 10.60 6.79 -8.99
N GLU A 73 11.55 7.18 -9.84
CA GLU A 73 12.74 6.38 -10.14
C GLU A 73 13.62 6.27 -8.88
N THR A 74 13.96 7.41 -8.28
CA THR A 74 14.72 7.47 -7.02
C THR A 74 14.02 6.71 -5.89
N ALA A 75 12.69 6.82 -5.78
CA ALA A 75 11.92 6.13 -4.75
C ALA A 75 11.96 4.60 -4.91
N ARG A 76 11.97 4.09 -6.15
CA ARG A 76 12.07 2.66 -6.43
C ARG A 76 13.49 2.13 -6.19
N GLU A 77 14.51 2.88 -6.59
CA GLU A 77 15.91 2.52 -6.37
C GLU A 77 16.31 2.54 -4.88
N ALA A 78 15.61 3.34 -4.06
CA ALA A 78 15.84 3.41 -2.62
C ALA A 78 15.47 2.12 -1.87
N VAL A 79 14.83 1.15 -2.52
CA VAL A 79 14.36 -0.09 -1.89
C VAL A 79 15.14 -1.30 -2.39
N THR A 80 15.74 -2.01 -1.43
CA THR A 80 16.44 -3.27 -1.67
C THR A 80 15.62 -4.42 -1.08
N THR A 81 15.30 -5.42 -1.90
CA THR A 81 14.62 -6.65 -1.46
C THR A 81 15.60 -7.81 -1.42
N LEU A 82 15.56 -8.59 -0.33
CA LEU A 82 16.31 -9.84 -0.20
C LEU A 82 15.31 -11.01 -0.21
N GLY A 83 15.62 -12.06 -0.98
CA GLY A 83 14.76 -13.24 -1.13
C GLY A 83 13.98 -13.26 -2.45
N PRO A 84 13.03 -14.21 -2.59
CA PRO A 84 12.27 -14.36 -3.83
C PRO A 84 11.31 -13.19 -4.04
N SER A 85 11.13 -12.80 -5.30
CA SER A 85 10.06 -11.88 -5.68
C SER A 85 8.69 -12.46 -5.35
N LEU A 86 7.71 -11.59 -5.12
CA LEU A 86 6.32 -12.03 -5.11
C LEU A 86 6.00 -12.69 -6.47
N PRO A 87 5.19 -13.77 -6.48
CA PRO A 87 4.67 -14.30 -7.74
C PRO A 87 3.86 -13.21 -8.45
N ASP A 88 3.97 -13.18 -9.78
CA ASP A 88 3.24 -12.25 -10.63
C ASP A 88 1.77 -12.23 -10.23
N GLN A 89 1.30 -11.05 -9.83
CA GLN A 89 -0.12 -10.86 -9.57
C GLN A 89 -0.81 -10.76 -10.93
N GLU A 90 -1.70 -11.71 -11.25
CA GLU A 90 -2.54 -11.60 -12.45
C GLU A 90 -3.17 -10.20 -12.50
N SER A 91 -2.88 -9.45 -13.57
CA SER A 91 -3.52 -8.16 -13.84
C SER A 91 -4.99 -8.41 -14.13
N GLY A 92 -5.81 -8.44 -13.08
CA GLY A 92 -7.25 -8.30 -13.22
C GLY A 92 -7.52 -6.87 -13.70
N PHE A 93 -7.72 -6.70 -15.00
CA PHE A 93 -8.11 -5.42 -15.58
C PHE A 93 -9.34 -4.87 -14.83
N VAL A 94 -9.22 -3.66 -14.27
CA VAL A 94 -10.38 -2.90 -13.81
C VAL A 94 -10.98 -2.25 -15.05
N VAL A 95 -12.06 -2.82 -15.58
CA VAL A 95 -12.90 -2.14 -16.56
C VAL A 95 -13.74 -1.11 -15.80
N ILE A 96 -13.56 0.17 -16.10
CA ILE A 96 -14.41 1.28 -15.66
C ILE A 96 -15.40 1.59 -16.79
#